data_AF-A0A0Q0AY83-F1
#
_entry.id   AF-A0A0Q0AY83-F1
#
_cell.length_a   1.000
_cell.length_b   1.000
_cell.length_c   1.000
_cell.angle_alpha   90.00
_cell.angle_beta   90.00
_cell.angle_gamma   90.00
#
_symmetry.space_group_name_H-M   'P 1'
#
loop_
_entity.id
_entity.type
_entity.pdbx_description
1 polymer ?
#
loop_
_entity_poly.entity_id
_entity_poly.type
_entity_poly.pdbx_seq_one_letter_code
_entity_poly.pdbx_strand_id
1 'polypeptide(L)'
;MQNRAIETGVGLFLLAGILALLLLALRVSGLSTSASTDTYKLYAYFDNIAGLTVRAKVSMAGVTIGKVTAIDLDRDTFTGRVTLEIQKKVDNLPSDSTASILTAGLLGEKYIGLSVGGDDKLLKDGATIHDTQSSLVLEDLIGKFLLNTVSKDAK
;
A
#
# COMPACT_ATOMS: atom_id res chain seq x y z
N MET A 1 49.98 27.46 18.11
CA MET A 1 49.06 26.49 18.76
C MET A 1 47.58 26.79 18.50
N GLN A 2 47.20 28.07 18.33
CA GLN A 2 45.80 28.49 18.13
C GLN A 2 45.15 27.98 16.83
N ASN A 3 45.89 27.88 15.72
CA ASN A 3 45.36 27.34 14.45
C ASN A 3 44.93 25.87 14.53
N ARG A 4 45.68 25.03 15.26
CA ARG A 4 45.36 23.60 15.39
C ARG A 4 44.04 23.35 16.13
N ALA A 5 43.72 24.21 17.11
CA ALA A 5 42.45 24.13 17.84
C ALA A 5 41.26 24.51 16.95
N ILE A 6 41.42 25.54 16.11
CA ILE A 6 40.40 25.96 15.13
C ILE A 6 40.21 24.87 14.05
N GLU A 7 41.29 24.34 13.48
CA GLU A 7 41.25 23.25 12.50
C GLU A 7 40.51 22.01 13.04
N THR A 8 40.81 21.62 14.29
CA THR A 8 40.13 20.48 14.94
C THR A 8 38.65 20.78 15.21
N GLY A 9 38.32 22.01 15.64
CA GLY A 9 36.95 22.44 15.88
C GLY A 9 36.09 22.45 14.61
N VAL A 10 36.65 22.97 13.51
CA VAL A 10 35.99 22.96 12.19
C VAL A 10 35.80 21.53 11.69
N GLY A 11 36.81 20.66 11.85
CA GLY A 11 36.73 19.25 11.50
C GLY A 11 35.61 18.53 12.25
N LEU A 12 35.52 18.73 13.57
CA LEU A 12 34.47 18.14 14.40
C LEU A 12 33.07 18.64 14.01
N PHE A 13 32.94 19.94 13.72
CA PHE A 13 31.68 20.54 13.27
C PHE A 13 31.21 19.95 11.92
N LEU A 14 32.12 19.82 10.95
CA LEU A 14 31.82 19.18 9.66
C LEU A 14 31.39 17.72 9.86
N LEU A 15 32.10 16.98 10.72
CA LEU A 15 31.79 15.59 11.00
C LEU A 15 30.40 15.42 11.64
N ALA A 16 30.06 16.28 12.60
CA ALA A 16 28.74 16.33 13.21
C ALA A 16 27.65 16.68 12.18
N GLY A 17 27.91 17.63 11.28
CA GLY A 17 27.00 17.98 10.18
C GLY A 17 26.75 16.81 9.23
N ILE A 18 27.80 16.10 8.81
CA ILE A 18 27.67 14.88 7.98
C ILE A 18 26.86 13.82 8.72
N LEU A 19 27.12 13.61 10.01
CA LEU A 19 26.38 12.64 10.82
C LEU A 19 24.89 13.00 10.91
N ALA A 20 24.57 14.28 11.11
CA ALA A 20 23.19 14.77 11.16
C ALA A 20 22.47 14.58 9.83
N LEU A 21 23.14 14.88 8.70
CA LEU A 21 22.58 14.64 7.36
C LEU A 21 22.36 13.16 7.07
N LEU A 22 23.30 12.29 7.47
CA LEU A 22 23.14 10.84 7.38
C LEU A 22 21.92 10.36 8.18
N LEU A 23 21.78 10.80 9.43
CA LEU A 23 20.62 10.45 10.26
C LEU A 23 19.31 10.93 9.66
N LEU A 24 19.28 12.16 9.11
CA LEU A 24 18.10 12.70 8.44
C LEU A 24 17.74 11.89 7.19
N ALA A 25 18.73 11.55 6.36
CA ALA A 25 18.52 10.76 5.15
C ALA A 25 17.93 9.38 5.46
N LEU A 26 18.44 8.70 6.50
CA LEU A 26 17.90 7.41 6.95
C LEU A 26 16.46 7.53 7.46
N ARG A 27 16.13 8.60 8.20
CA ARG A 27 14.77 8.86 8.69
C ARG A 27 13.77 9.15 7.57
N VAL A 28 14.16 9.99 6.59
CA VAL A 28 13.29 10.41 5.48
C VAL A 28 13.11 9.29 4.45
N SER A 29 14.09 8.42 4.27
CA SER A 29 13.99 7.26 3.36
C SER A 29 12.86 6.28 3.76
N GLY A 30 12.28 6.43 4.95
CA GLY A 30 11.32 5.46 5.49
C GLY A 30 12.00 4.14 5.89
N LEU A 31 13.34 4.13 5.93
CA LEU A 31 14.16 3.11 6.59
C LEU A 31 14.14 3.37 8.11
N SER A 32 12.96 3.63 8.68
CA SER A 32 12.80 3.34 10.09
C SER A 32 12.97 1.84 10.22
N THR A 33 13.94 1.41 11.03
CA THR A 33 13.95 0.08 11.64
C THR A 33 12.69 -0.01 12.49
N SER A 34 11.53 -0.13 11.85
CA SER A 34 10.30 -0.52 12.51
C SER A 34 10.65 -1.86 13.11
N ALA A 35 10.78 -1.89 14.45
CA ALA A 35 10.94 -3.12 15.21
C ALA A 35 10.03 -4.16 14.56
N SER A 36 10.61 -5.26 14.09
CA SER A 36 9.98 -6.26 13.24
C SER A 36 8.59 -6.59 13.79
N THR A 37 7.58 -5.84 13.34
CA THR A 37 6.21 -6.10 13.75
C THR A 37 5.90 -7.38 13.03
N ASP A 38 5.68 -8.43 13.79
CA ASP A 38 5.29 -9.72 13.26
C ASP A 38 4.17 -9.51 12.22
N THR A 39 4.45 -9.91 10.98
CA THR A 39 3.53 -9.80 9.85
C THR A 39 3.27 -11.17 9.22
N TYR A 40 2.23 -11.25 8.42
CA TYR A 40 1.94 -12.39 7.54
C TYR A 40 1.53 -11.88 6.16
N LYS A 41 1.67 -12.72 5.16
CA LYS A 41 1.42 -12.39 3.75
C LYS A 41 0.05 -12.88 3.32
N LEU A 42 -0.62 -12.06 2.53
CA LEU A 42 -1.83 -12.44 1.78
C LEU A 42 -1.66 -12.05 0.32
N TYR A 43 -2.33 -12.79 -0.56
CA TYR A 43 -2.33 -12.52 -2.00
C TYR A 43 -3.72 -12.07 -2.43
N ALA A 44 -3.78 -11.13 -3.37
CA ALA A 44 -5.02 -10.70 -4.00
C ALA A 44 -4.77 -10.51 -5.50
N TYR A 45 -5.76 -10.87 -6.33
CA TYR A 45 -5.66 -10.76 -7.78
C TYR A 45 -6.66 -9.72 -8.26
N PHE A 46 -6.23 -8.78 -9.09
CA PHE A 46 -7.10 -7.73 -9.62
C PHE A 46 -7.00 -7.71 -11.14
N ASP A 47 -8.14 -7.57 -11.81
CA ASP A 47 -8.17 -7.38 -13.27
C ASP A 47 -7.50 -6.06 -13.67
N ASN A 48 -7.66 -5.03 -12.84
CA ASN A 48 -7.04 -3.73 -13.07
C ASN A 48 -6.54 -3.11 -11.76
N ILE A 49 -5.22 -2.95 -11.66
CA ILE A 49 -4.55 -2.36 -10.50
C ILE A 49 -4.47 -0.81 -10.58
N ALA A 50 -4.74 -0.21 -11.75
CA ALA A 50 -4.54 1.20 -12.12
C ALA A 50 -4.19 2.16 -10.97
N GLY A 51 -2.91 2.56 -10.92
CA GLY A 51 -2.40 3.59 -10.02
C GLY A 51 -1.97 3.12 -8.62
N LEU A 52 -2.17 1.84 -8.27
CA LEU A 52 -1.59 1.28 -7.04
C LEU A 52 -0.08 1.10 -7.19
N THR A 53 0.65 1.44 -6.14
CA THR A 53 2.11 1.36 -6.09
C THR A 53 2.59 0.45 -4.96
N VAL A 54 3.82 -0.05 -5.10
CA VAL A 54 4.48 -0.75 -3.98
C VAL A 54 4.63 0.22 -2.82
N ARG A 55 4.48 -0.29 -1.58
CA ARG A 55 4.40 0.48 -0.31
C ARG A 55 3.08 1.22 -0.08
N ALA A 56 2.10 1.13 -0.99
CA ALA A 56 0.75 1.61 -0.70
C ALA A 56 0.21 0.96 0.58
N LYS A 57 -0.51 1.74 1.40
CA LYS A 57 -1.07 1.24 2.66
C LYS A 57 -2.17 0.21 2.41
N VAL A 58 -2.29 -0.75 3.33
CA VAL A 58 -3.47 -1.61 3.45
C VAL A 58 -4.22 -1.16 4.69
N SER A 59 -5.50 -0.84 4.53
CA SER A 59 -6.32 -0.31 5.61
C SER A 59 -7.64 -1.06 5.75
N MET A 60 -8.14 -1.10 6.97
CA MET A 60 -9.44 -1.65 7.33
C MET A 60 -10.16 -0.64 8.20
N ALA A 61 -11.41 -0.31 7.88
CA ALA A 61 -12.19 0.71 8.57
C ALA A 61 -11.43 2.05 8.76
N GLY A 62 -10.58 2.43 7.79
CA GLY A 62 -9.75 3.64 7.83
C GLY A 62 -8.44 3.53 8.64
N VAL A 63 -8.19 2.41 9.31
CA VAL A 63 -6.97 2.16 10.09
C VAL A 63 -5.95 1.38 9.25
N THR A 64 -4.70 1.84 9.22
CA THR A 64 -3.62 1.13 8.52
C THR A 64 -3.23 -0.14 9.27
N ILE A 65 -3.40 -1.29 8.62
CA ILE A 65 -3.11 -2.63 9.16
C ILE A 65 -1.97 -3.34 8.42
N GLY A 66 -1.51 -2.77 7.31
CA GLY A 66 -0.49 -3.40 6.47
C GLY A 66 0.00 -2.51 5.34
N LYS A 67 0.70 -3.12 4.38
CA LYS A 67 1.20 -2.45 3.16
C LYS A 67 1.33 -3.43 2.01
N VAL A 68 1.33 -2.89 0.79
CA VAL A 68 1.66 -3.64 -0.43
C VAL A 68 3.17 -3.81 -0.52
N THR A 69 3.64 -5.04 -0.69
CA THR A 69 5.07 -5.37 -0.76
C THR A 69 5.55 -5.70 -2.17
N ALA A 70 4.68 -6.25 -3.01
CA ALA A 70 4.98 -6.56 -4.40
C ALA A 70 3.72 -6.49 -5.27
N ILE A 71 3.92 -6.19 -6.55
CA ILE A 71 2.90 -6.19 -7.59
C ILE A 71 3.51 -6.88 -8.80
N ASP A 72 2.92 -8.00 -9.22
CA ASP A 72 3.37 -8.82 -10.34
C ASP A 72 2.20 -9.03 -11.33
N LEU A 73 2.52 -9.29 -12.59
CA LEU A 73 1.53 -9.80 -13.55
C LEU A 73 1.52 -11.33 -13.46
N ASP A 74 0.38 -11.91 -13.11
CA ASP A 74 0.17 -13.34 -13.24
C ASP A 74 0.11 -13.72 -14.73
N ARG A 75 0.95 -14.66 -15.15
CA ARG A 75 1.11 -15.01 -16.56
C ARG A 75 0.06 -16.00 -17.06
N ASP A 76 -0.62 -16.68 -16.16
CA ASP A 76 -1.61 -17.70 -16.50
C ASP A 76 -3.00 -17.06 -16.62
N THR A 77 -3.33 -16.15 -15.69
CA THR A 77 -4.63 -15.45 -15.68
C THR A 77 -4.59 -14.05 -16.30
N PHE A 78 -3.40 -13.51 -16.60
CA PHE A 78 -3.21 -12.12 -17.03
C PHE A 78 -3.79 -11.07 -16.06
N THR A 79 -3.94 -11.45 -14.80
CA THR A 79 -4.39 -10.54 -13.73
C THR A 79 -3.22 -10.03 -12.92
N GLY A 80 -3.41 -8.88 -12.30
CA GLY A 80 -2.43 -8.29 -11.42
C GLY A 80 -2.41 -8.96 -10.05
N ARG A 81 -1.33 -9.66 -9.72
CA ARG A 81 -1.11 -10.27 -8.40
C ARG A 81 -0.47 -9.26 -7.45
N VAL A 82 -1.18 -8.92 -6.38
CA VAL A 82 -0.70 -8.01 -5.32
C VAL A 82 -0.35 -8.82 -4.08
N THR A 83 0.87 -8.64 -3.58
CA THR A 83 1.31 -9.23 -2.31
C THR A 83 1.13 -8.22 -1.18
N LEU A 84 0.27 -8.58 -0.23
CA LEU A 84 -0.07 -7.78 0.94
C LEU A 84 0.73 -8.29 2.15
N GLU A 85 1.26 -7.37 2.95
CA GLU A 85 1.85 -7.67 4.25
C GLU A 85 0.95 -7.08 5.34
N ILE A 86 0.35 -7.94 6.15
CA ILE A 86 -0.60 -7.58 7.21
C ILE A 86 0.04 -7.82 8.58
N GLN A 87 -0.21 -6.93 9.53
CA GLN A 87 0.29 -7.08 10.91
C GLN A 87 -0.42 -8.24 11.62
N LYS A 88 0.33 -9.12 12.31
CA LYS A 88 -0.23 -10.28 13.04
C LYS A 88 -1.23 -9.92 14.14
N LYS A 89 -1.27 -8.66 14.60
CA LYS A 89 -2.32 -8.17 15.51
C LYS A 89 -3.73 -8.24 14.91
N VAL A 90 -3.83 -8.42 13.59
CA VAL A 90 -5.06 -8.65 12.84
C VAL A 90 -5.03 -10.10 12.36
N ASP A 91 -5.33 -11.04 13.24
CA ASP A 91 -5.30 -12.49 12.98
C ASP A 91 -6.70 -13.10 12.76
N ASN A 92 -7.73 -12.26 12.82
CA ASN A 92 -9.14 -12.63 12.80
C ASN A 92 -9.84 -12.26 11.49
N LEU A 93 -9.11 -12.25 10.37
CA LEU A 93 -9.67 -11.92 9.06
C LEU A 93 -10.41 -13.13 8.46
N PRO A 94 -11.73 -13.06 8.20
CA PRO A 94 -12.49 -14.15 7.58
C PRO A 94 -12.01 -14.49 6.16
N SER A 95 -12.23 -15.73 5.71
CA SER A 95 -11.87 -16.19 4.35
C SER A 95 -12.68 -15.55 3.23
N ASP A 96 -13.87 -15.04 3.54
CA ASP A 96 -14.73 -14.30 2.62
C ASP A 96 -14.53 -12.77 2.72
N SER A 97 -13.42 -12.33 3.32
CA SER A 97 -13.03 -10.91 3.27
C SER A 97 -12.80 -10.43 1.84
N THR A 98 -13.15 -9.16 1.59
CA THR A 98 -12.99 -8.50 0.29
C THR A 98 -11.79 -7.56 0.31
N ALA A 99 -11.03 -7.50 -0.78
CA ALA A 99 -10.00 -6.49 -1.01
C ALA A 99 -10.38 -5.55 -2.15
N SER A 100 -10.37 -4.24 -1.90
CA SER A 100 -10.74 -3.22 -2.90
C SER A 100 -9.62 -2.21 -3.10
N ILE A 101 -9.34 -1.83 -4.35
CA ILE A 101 -8.44 -0.71 -4.64
C ILE A 101 -9.22 0.60 -4.53
N LEU A 102 -8.88 1.39 -3.51
CA LEU A 102 -9.52 2.66 -3.20
C LEU A 102 -8.58 3.84 -3.47
N THR A 103 -9.14 5.04 -3.55
CA THR A 103 -8.38 6.29 -3.73
C THR A 103 -8.51 7.13 -2.47
N ALA A 104 -7.40 7.70 -1.98
CA ALA A 104 -7.45 8.63 -0.86
C ALA A 104 -8.05 9.98 -1.32
N GLY A 105 -9.34 10.20 -1.03
CA GLY A 105 -10.05 11.38 -1.53
C GLY A 105 -10.24 11.32 -3.05
N LEU A 106 -10.21 12.48 -3.71
CA LEU A 106 -10.47 12.57 -5.16
C LEU A 106 -9.21 12.31 -6.01
N LEU A 107 -8.06 12.80 -5.58
CA LEU A 107 -6.81 12.83 -6.36
C LEU A 107 -5.62 12.21 -5.62
N GLY A 108 -5.85 11.59 -4.46
CA GLY A 108 -4.78 11.02 -3.66
C GLY A 108 -4.26 9.71 -4.23
N GLU A 109 -3.28 9.16 -3.51
CA GLU A 109 -2.72 7.85 -3.80
C GLU A 109 -3.77 6.73 -3.68
N LYS A 110 -3.56 5.67 -4.45
CA LYS A 110 -4.37 4.46 -4.34
C LYS A 110 -3.88 3.63 -3.15
N TYR A 111 -4.81 2.93 -2.50
CA TYR A 111 -4.53 2.06 -1.38
C TYR A 111 -5.47 0.85 -1.38
N ILE A 112 -5.14 -0.19 -0.63
CA ILE A 112 -6.00 -1.37 -0.49
C ILE A 112 -6.91 -1.18 0.74
N GLY A 113 -8.21 -1.21 0.52
CA GLY A 113 -9.21 -1.35 1.57
C GLY A 113 -9.55 -2.83 1.78
N LEU A 114 -9.51 -3.31 3.01
CA LEU A 114 -10.02 -4.62 3.39
C LEU A 114 -11.37 -4.48 4.09
N SER A 115 -12.34 -5.28 3.68
CA SER A 115 -13.63 -5.44 4.35
C SER A 115 -13.73 -6.81 5.00
N VAL A 116 -14.34 -6.85 6.18
CA VAL A 116 -14.56 -8.09 6.94
C VAL A 116 -15.78 -8.80 6.36
N GLY A 117 -15.63 -10.10 6.08
CA GLY A 117 -16.75 -10.97 5.71
C GLY A 117 -17.44 -11.58 6.94
N GLY A 118 -18.16 -12.69 6.75
CA GLY A 118 -18.90 -13.38 7.81
C GLY A 118 -18.57 -14.86 7.97
N ASP A 119 -17.55 -15.38 7.29
CA ASP A 119 -17.13 -16.78 7.39
C ASP A 119 -16.44 -17.06 8.74
N ASP A 120 -16.65 -18.26 9.29
CA ASP A 120 -15.99 -18.74 10.50
C ASP A 120 -14.52 -19.11 10.25
N LYS A 121 -14.17 -19.37 9.00
CA LYS A 121 -12.80 -19.69 8.60
C LYS A 121 -11.97 -18.42 8.46
N LEU A 122 -10.74 -18.48 8.95
CA LEU A 122 -9.82 -17.34 8.93
C LEU A 122 -8.74 -17.50 7.87
N LEU A 123 -8.35 -16.39 7.25
CA LEU A 123 -7.20 -16.31 6.35
C LEU A 123 -5.90 -16.51 7.13
N LYS A 124 -5.02 -17.35 6.59
CA LYS A 124 -3.70 -17.66 7.16
C LYS A 124 -2.60 -17.06 6.29
N ASP A 125 -1.37 -17.13 6.81
CA ASP A 125 -0.18 -16.76 6.03
C ASP A 125 -0.13 -17.51 4.69
N GLY A 126 0.08 -16.76 3.62
CA GLY A 126 0.10 -17.25 2.24
C GLY A 126 -1.27 -17.48 1.61
N ALA A 127 -2.38 -17.18 2.30
CA ALA A 127 -3.71 -17.33 1.73
C ALA A 127 -4.02 -16.27 0.67
N THR A 128 -4.95 -16.62 -0.23
CA THR A 128 -5.45 -15.73 -1.28
C THR A 128 -6.81 -15.19 -0.90
N ILE A 129 -6.99 -13.87 -1.02
CA ILE A 129 -8.27 -13.19 -0.96
C ILE A 129 -8.95 -13.36 -2.33
N HIS A 130 -10.10 -14.01 -2.34
CA HIS A 130 -10.80 -14.35 -3.58
C HIS A 130 -11.77 -13.25 -4.04
N ASP A 131 -12.38 -12.52 -3.12
CA ASP A 131 -13.26 -11.41 -3.45
C ASP A 131 -12.44 -10.12 -3.58
N THR A 132 -12.32 -9.61 -4.81
CA THR A 132 -11.48 -8.48 -5.14
C THR A 132 -12.20 -7.47 -6.01
N GLN A 133 -12.07 -6.18 -5.68
CA GLN A 133 -12.61 -5.09 -6.47
C GLN A 133 -11.48 -4.24 -7.06
N SER A 134 -11.37 -4.29 -8.38
CA SER A 134 -10.39 -3.54 -9.18
C SER A 134 -10.54 -2.03 -9.05
N SER A 135 -9.47 -1.31 -9.39
CA SER A 135 -9.44 0.15 -9.42
C SER A 135 -10.46 0.70 -10.42
N LEU A 136 -11.23 1.70 -10.02
CA LEU A 136 -12.11 2.43 -10.93
C LEU A 136 -11.28 3.37 -11.81
N VAL A 137 -11.49 3.26 -13.12
CA VAL A 137 -10.97 4.16 -14.15
C VAL A 137 -12.08 5.18 -14.45
N LEU A 138 -11.78 6.47 -14.29
CA LEU A 138 -12.79 7.54 -14.39
C LEU A 138 -13.40 7.59 -15.79
N GLU A 139 -12.58 7.35 -16.80
CA GLU A 139 -12.92 7.29 -18.21
C GLU A 139 -14.03 6.26 -18.46
N ASP A 140 -13.93 5.08 -17.86
CA ASP A 140 -14.93 4.01 -17.97
C ASP A 140 -16.25 4.42 -17.32
N LEU A 141 -16.20 5.15 -16.20
CA LEU A 141 -17.39 5.64 -15.51
C LEU A 141 -18.11 6.72 -16.34
N ILE A 142 -17.36 7.65 -16.94
CA ILE A 142 -17.91 8.67 -17.83
C ILE A 142 -18.57 7.99 -19.04
N GLY A 143 -17.90 7.01 -19.66
CA GLY A 143 -18.47 6.24 -20.77
C GLY A 143 -19.78 5.55 -20.39
N LYS A 144 -19.80 4.83 -19.25
CA LYS A 144 -21.02 4.17 -18.74
C LYS A 144 -22.15 5.16 -18.44
N PHE A 145 -21.83 6.34 -17.91
CA PHE A 145 -22.81 7.38 -17.63
C PHE A 145 -23.45 7.92 -18.92
N LEU A 146 -22.64 8.28 -19.92
CA LEU A 146 -23.12 8.81 -21.20
C LEU A 146 -23.99 7.80 -21.97
N LEU A 147 -23.60 6.52 -21.97
CA LEU A 147 -24.36 5.45 -22.63
C LEU A 147 -25.73 5.22 -21.95
N ASN A 148 -25.77 5.28 -20.62
CA ASN A 148 -27.02 5.14 -19.86
C ASN A 148 -27.95 6.33 -20.04
N THR A 149 -27.44 7.56 -20.20
CA THR A 149 -28.29 8.73 -20.48
C THR A 149 -28.92 8.65 -21.86
N VAL A 150 -28.17 8.27 -22.91
CA VAL A 150 -28.70 8.15 -24.28
C VAL A 150 -29.75 7.05 -24.39
N SER A 151 -29.56 5.94 -23.69
CA SER A 151 -30.51 4.81 -23.69
C SER A 151 -31.83 5.14 -22.99
N LYS A 152 -31.84 6.16 -22.12
CA LYS A 152 -33.02 6.59 -21.36
C LYS A 152 -33.88 7.60 -22.13
N ASP A 153 -33.29 8.39 -23.02
CA ASP A 153 -34.00 9.32 -23.92
C ASP A 153 -34.54 8.64 -25.19
N ALA A 154 -34.04 7.46 -25.53
CA ALA A 154 -34.49 6.67 -26.68
C ALA A 154 -35.77 5.84 -26.41
N LYS A 155 -36.43 6.04 -25.27
CA LYS A 155 -37.63 5.31 -24.85
C LYS A 155 -38.70 6.27 -24.33
#